data_AF-A0A1Y1W048-F1
#
_entry.id   AF-A0A1Y1W048-F1
#
_cell.length_a   1.000
_cell.length_b   1.000
_cell.length_c   1.000
_cell.angle_alpha   90.00
_cell.angle_beta   90.00
_cell.angle_gamma   90.00
#
_symmetry.space_group_name_H-M   'P 1'
#
loop_
_entity.id
_entity.type
_entity.pdbx_description
1 polymer ?
#
loop_
_entity_poly.entity_id
_entity_poly.type
_entity_poly.pdbx_seq_one_letter_code
_entity_poly.pdbx_strand_id
1 'polypeptide(L)'
;MRPRITPISSSYFADSVAYRHAMLSDTWKPHLMQLRSVLDNVHGCVRQCSKLLCSSEYPDRQPHKVLNRTAHVSGPKPILISNLHFLCLVAYFNRCENLDHQVLERLVVFRDKCAQLKLNSPHPSRPHISTVVGSAVWTDVKALFRPDAHDTLTAIRSEGLGDLCIFIRNSAAMNKANQDSAFDAGILAYISRVIHQLVVREITCPEAMKCVSFAAQALSNIATGNKKIQRSLFETELAPSASPMNTMIWYLLASVNSKTNMACLVLILNSIKDDLPATELLCQSDAGRLVVSKIGEMFGENEDDESELKNVLYAVLDQVISAGQLPPIIGNEVSVEQYGLLDALGSAAAITLDQIRIITTLLAQIEALLVDIWEVTCRGMDGVVDTHRSFSALVSILGTVTELGDASMTSMLVEQKTLHSIVRLLGLLNRHLPRIERASEQEARAASGETDSSVARLFMFKRDLIRIISNAAHHNVQVQDLMRELDGLALVLDHMRIDENHPYIQGTCRNQANQDYVSKMSAMEMAHDPQLEKAGVAATVGDDGKVSISPADSEDIAKKRRRS
;
A
#
# COMPACT_ATOMS: atom_id res chain seq x y z
N MET A 1 -24.22 39.71 14.14
CA MET A 1 -22.77 39.66 14.44
C MET A 1 -22.15 38.60 13.55
N ARG A 2 -21.30 39.00 12.59
CA ARG A 2 -20.54 38.10 11.71
C ARG A 2 -19.09 38.04 12.22
N PRO A 3 -18.40 36.88 12.24
CA PRO A 3 -17.00 36.83 12.65
C PRO A 3 -16.10 37.40 11.55
N ARG A 4 -15.09 38.16 11.97
CA ARG A 4 -14.05 38.76 11.14
C ARG A 4 -13.05 37.70 10.69
N ILE A 5 -12.76 37.68 9.39
CA ILE A 5 -11.64 36.95 8.80
C ILE A 5 -10.38 37.83 8.95
N THR A 6 -9.34 37.30 9.58
CA THR A 6 -7.99 37.88 9.63
C THR A 6 -7.23 37.58 8.32
N PRO A 7 -6.48 38.53 7.75
CA PRO A 7 -5.69 38.27 6.54
C PRO A 7 -4.35 37.61 6.88
N ILE A 8 -4.02 36.59 6.09
CA ILE A 8 -2.74 35.88 6.07
C ILE A 8 -1.65 36.85 5.56
N SER A 9 -0.50 36.83 6.21
CA SER A 9 0.64 37.73 5.99
C SER A 9 1.24 37.66 4.59
N SER A 10 1.47 38.82 3.98
CA SER A 10 1.95 39.03 2.61
C SER A 10 3.49 39.05 2.44
N SER A 11 4.25 38.25 3.20
CA SER A 11 5.73 38.31 3.12
C SER A 11 6.34 37.45 2.00
N TYR A 12 5.61 36.54 1.36
CA TYR A 12 6.18 35.61 0.36
C TYR A 12 6.19 36.13 -1.08
N PHE A 13 5.42 37.18 -1.42
CA PHE A 13 5.29 37.62 -2.82
C PHE A 13 6.26 38.76 -3.19
N ALA A 14 6.71 39.57 -2.23
CA ALA A 14 7.64 40.66 -2.46
C ALA A 14 9.06 40.17 -2.82
N ASP A 15 9.47 39.01 -2.29
CA ASP A 15 10.79 38.44 -2.55
C ASP A 15 10.95 37.88 -3.96
N SER A 16 9.87 37.44 -4.63
CA SER A 16 9.97 36.87 -6.00
C SER A 16 10.19 37.93 -7.09
N VAL A 17 9.76 39.18 -6.85
CA VAL A 17 9.94 40.29 -7.80
C VAL A 17 11.32 40.93 -7.63
N ALA A 18 11.83 41.02 -6.40
CA ALA A 18 13.21 41.42 -6.12
C ALA A 18 14.23 40.40 -6.69
N TYR A 19 13.90 39.10 -6.64
CA TYR A 19 14.74 38.04 -7.22
C TYR A 19 14.78 38.07 -8.76
N ARG A 20 13.67 38.43 -9.42
CA ARG A 20 13.62 38.56 -10.89
C ARG A 20 14.40 39.76 -11.43
N HIS A 21 14.49 40.86 -10.69
CA HIS A 21 15.33 42.00 -11.09
C HIS A 21 16.82 41.75 -10.83
N ALA A 22 17.19 40.92 -9.85
CA ALA A 22 18.58 40.52 -9.59
C ALA A 22 19.17 39.58 -10.66
N MET A 23 18.32 38.78 -11.35
CA MET A 23 18.74 37.86 -12.42
C MET A 23 19.09 38.54 -13.76
N LEU A 24 18.88 39.85 -13.91
CA LEU A 24 19.28 40.63 -15.09
C LEU A 24 20.46 41.57 -14.80
N SER A 25 21.23 41.31 -13.73
CA SER A 25 22.45 42.04 -13.43
C SER A 25 23.66 41.51 -14.22
N ASP A 26 24.69 42.37 -14.38
CA ASP A 26 25.92 42.11 -15.15
C ASP A 26 26.69 40.85 -14.71
N THR A 27 26.33 40.25 -13.58
CA THR A 27 26.88 39.00 -13.05
C THR A 27 26.52 37.77 -13.88
N TRP A 28 25.42 37.78 -14.65
CA TRP A 28 24.98 36.64 -15.47
C TRP A 28 25.37 36.74 -16.95
N LYS A 29 25.88 37.91 -17.41
CA LYS A 29 26.39 38.08 -18.78
C LYS A 29 27.43 37.03 -19.20
N PRO A 30 28.40 36.64 -18.34
CA PRO A 30 29.37 35.59 -18.67
C PRO A 30 28.69 34.23 -18.87
N HIS A 31 27.69 33.89 -18.05
CA HIS A 31 26.96 32.64 -18.15
C HIS A 31 26.00 32.59 -19.34
N LEU A 32 25.37 33.71 -19.71
CA LEU A 32 24.57 33.81 -20.93
C LEU A 32 25.42 33.78 -22.20
N MET A 33 26.64 34.33 -22.17
CA MET A 33 27.62 34.18 -23.26
C MET A 33 28.16 32.75 -23.36
N GLN A 34 28.38 32.06 -22.23
CA GLN A 34 28.68 30.62 -22.22
C GLN A 34 27.51 29.81 -22.76
N LEU A 35 26.26 30.11 -22.37
CA LEU A 35 25.08 29.41 -22.87
C LEU A 35 24.89 29.60 -24.38
N ARG A 36 25.15 30.83 -24.89
CA ARG A 36 25.09 31.15 -26.31
C ARG A 36 26.21 30.46 -27.11
N SER A 37 27.44 30.43 -26.58
CA SER A 37 28.54 29.64 -27.13
C SER A 37 28.21 28.15 -27.15
N VAL A 38 27.55 27.62 -26.11
CA VAL A 38 27.09 26.23 -26.07
C VAL A 38 26.00 25.97 -27.12
N LEU A 39 25.04 26.87 -27.30
CA LEU A 39 23.98 26.74 -28.31
C LEU A 39 24.54 26.85 -29.74
N ASP A 40 25.49 27.76 -30.00
CA ASP A 40 26.14 27.91 -31.31
C ASP A 40 26.99 26.68 -31.65
N ASN A 41 27.65 26.07 -30.66
CA ASN A 41 28.42 24.84 -30.82
C ASN A 41 27.54 23.59 -31.02
N VAL A 42 26.38 23.52 -30.35
CA VAL A 42 25.36 22.48 -30.59
C VAL A 42 24.81 22.62 -32.01
N HIS A 43 24.49 23.84 -32.45
CA HIS A 43 24.09 24.11 -33.84
C HIS A 43 25.18 23.74 -34.86
N GLY A 44 26.46 23.96 -34.53
CA GLY A 44 27.61 23.55 -35.33
C GLY A 44 27.72 22.03 -35.46
N CYS A 45 27.64 21.30 -34.35
CA CYS A 45 27.69 19.83 -34.34
C CYS A 45 26.51 19.20 -35.08
N VAL A 46 25.30 19.75 -34.92
CA VAL A 46 24.11 19.29 -35.66
C VAL A 46 24.27 19.52 -37.17
N ARG A 47 24.86 20.65 -37.60
CA ARG A 47 25.19 20.88 -39.03
C ARG A 47 26.25 19.92 -39.55
N GLN A 48 27.26 19.60 -38.75
CA GLN A 48 28.36 18.73 -39.16
C GLN A 48 27.92 17.26 -39.24
N CYS A 49 27.09 16.81 -38.30
CA CYS A 49 26.44 15.49 -38.36
C CYS A 49 25.44 15.41 -39.53
N SER A 50 24.68 16.47 -39.80
CA SER A 50 23.79 16.55 -40.97
C SER A 50 24.55 16.48 -42.29
N LYS A 51 25.74 17.08 -42.39
CA LYS A 51 26.63 16.96 -43.56
C LYS A 51 27.18 15.55 -43.75
N LEU A 52 27.61 14.88 -42.67
CA LEU A 52 28.13 13.51 -42.71
C LEU A 52 27.07 12.46 -43.05
N LEU A 53 25.82 12.69 -42.61
CA LEU A 53 24.68 11.84 -42.95
C LEU A 53 24.18 12.07 -44.39
N CYS A 54 24.27 13.30 -44.93
CA CYS A 54 23.94 13.55 -46.34
C CYS A 54 25.00 13.01 -47.31
N SER A 55 26.27 12.90 -46.90
CA SER A 55 27.36 12.44 -47.77
C SER A 55 27.42 10.92 -48.00
N SER A 56 26.69 10.11 -47.22
CA SER A 56 26.75 8.64 -47.33
C SER A 56 25.58 8.01 -48.07
N GLU A 57 24.42 8.69 -48.19
CA GLU A 57 23.24 8.07 -48.81
C GLU A 57 22.63 8.82 -50.01
N TYR A 58 22.81 10.14 -50.18
CA TYR A 58 22.27 10.87 -51.35
C TYR A 58 23.08 12.15 -51.68
N PRO A 59 24.07 12.10 -52.60
CA PRO A 59 24.99 13.22 -52.86
C PRO A 59 24.35 14.47 -53.49
N ASP A 60 23.13 14.39 -54.03
CA ASP A 60 22.50 15.48 -54.81
C ASP A 60 21.39 16.27 -54.09
N ARG A 61 21.28 16.22 -52.76
CA ARG A 61 20.25 17.02 -52.05
C ARG A 61 20.82 17.99 -51.02
N GLN A 62 20.40 19.25 -51.14
CA GLN A 62 20.83 20.30 -50.23
C GLN A 62 20.31 20.09 -48.79
N PRO A 63 21.12 20.41 -47.75
CA PRO A 63 20.88 19.98 -46.36
C PRO A 63 19.60 20.51 -45.71
N HIS A 64 19.05 21.62 -46.22
CA HIS A 64 18.00 22.39 -45.55
C HIS A 64 16.58 21.83 -45.76
N LYS A 65 16.40 20.86 -46.68
CA LYS A 65 15.07 20.31 -47.03
C LYS A 65 14.75 18.95 -46.41
N VAL A 66 15.68 18.33 -45.69
CA VAL A 66 15.49 16.98 -45.11
C VAL A 66 14.74 17.01 -43.77
N LEU A 67 14.90 18.08 -42.98
CA LEU A 67 14.28 18.19 -41.64
C LEU A 67 12.76 18.46 -41.64
N ASN A 68 12.19 18.99 -42.73
CA ASN A 68 10.77 19.34 -42.80
C ASN A 68 9.87 18.28 -43.48
N ARG A 69 10.41 17.12 -43.90
CA ARG A 69 9.63 16.07 -44.59
C ARG A 69 9.56 14.71 -43.90
N THR A 70 10.14 14.55 -42.71
CA THR A 70 10.10 13.29 -41.94
C THR A 70 8.79 13.06 -41.16
N ALA A 71 7.77 13.88 -41.35
CA ALA A 71 6.46 13.69 -40.72
C ALA A 71 5.62 12.54 -41.34
N HIS A 72 5.94 12.07 -42.55
CA HIS A 72 5.20 10.99 -43.21
C HIS A 72 6.12 9.95 -43.86
N VAL A 73 6.76 9.12 -43.03
CA VAL A 73 7.29 7.82 -43.47
C VAL A 73 7.00 6.78 -42.40
N SER A 74 6.27 5.74 -42.80
CA SER A 74 5.96 4.53 -42.03
C SER A 74 7.18 3.59 -42.04
N GLY A 75 7.97 3.61 -40.96
CA GLY A 75 9.17 2.78 -40.74
C GLY A 75 9.65 2.87 -39.28
N PRO A 76 10.58 2.01 -38.81
CA PRO A 76 10.76 1.70 -37.39
C PRO A 76 11.42 2.87 -36.62
N LYS A 77 10.57 3.69 -35.99
CA LYS A 77 10.93 4.83 -35.13
C LYS A 77 11.72 4.52 -33.82
N PRO A 78 11.80 3.29 -33.25
CA PRO A 78 12.49 3.10 -31.96
C PRO A 78 14.02 3.25 -32.01
N ILE A 79 14.66 2.96 -33.15
CA ILE A 79 16.13 2.84 -33.27
C ILE A 79 16.81 4.21 -33.35
N LEU A 80 16.14 5.21 -33.93
CA LEU A 80 16.72 6.54 -34.10
C LEU A 80 16.77 7.33 -32.78
N ILE A 81 15.81 7.09 -31.88
CA ILE A 81 15.70 7.81 -30.60
C ILE A 81 16.78 7.34 -29.60
N SER A 82 17.16 6.06 -29.61
CA SER A 82 18.26 5.55 -28.78
C SER A 82 19.63 6.09 -29.22
N ASN A 83 19.83 6.28 -30.52
CA ASN A 83 21.09 6.79 -31.07
C ASN A 83 21.25 8.31 -30.86
N LEU A 84 20.15 9.07 -30.77
CA LEU A 84 20.19 10.51 -30.52
C LEU A 84 20.53 10.85 -29.06
N HIS A 85 19.96 10.14 -28.09
CA HIS A 85 20.34 10.29 -26.68
C HIS A 85 21.82 9.96 -26.46
N PHE A 86 22.35 8.97 -27.19
CA PHE A 86 23.75 8.57 -27.13
C PHE A 86 24.71 9.62 -27.71
N LEU A 87 24.37 10.27 -28.84
CA LEU A 87 25.19 11.38 -29.38
C LEU A 87 25.23 12.59 -28.45
N CYS A 88 24.13 12.87 -27.74
CA CYS A 88 24.10 13.87 -26.68
C CYS A 88 24.97 13.46 -25.47
N LEU A 89 25.01 12.17 -25.12
CA LEU A 89 25.85 11.61 -24.06
C LEU A 89 27.36 11.69 -24.39
N VAL A 90 27.78 11.32 -25.60
CA VAL A 90 29.19 11.39 -26.02
C VAL A 90 29.68 12.85 -26.07
N ALA A 91 28.82 13.77 -26.52
CA ALA A 91 29.12 15.20 -26.50
C ALA A 91 29.15 15.79 -25.07
N TYR A 92 28.42 15.18 -24.13
CA TYR A 92 28.38 15.56 -22.72
C TYR A 92 29.56 14.97 -21.93
N PHE A 93 29.94 13.70 -22.15
CA PHE A 93 31.06 13.03 -21.47
C PHE A 93 32.43 13.54 -21.88
N ASN A 94 32.60 13.99 -23.13
CA ASN A 94 33.82 14.69 -23.54
C ASN A 94 34.04 16.03 -22.81
N ARG A 95 33.07 16.51 -22.00
CA ARG A 95 33.19 17.73 -21.19
C ARG A 95 33.46 17.47 -19.70
N CYS A 96 33.50 16.23 -19.24
CA CYS A 96 33.72 15.92 -17.82
C CYS A 96 35.20 15.56 -17.58
N GLU A 97 35.99 16.54 -17.14
CA GLU A 97 37.45 16.46 -16.99
C GLU A 97 37.98 15.43 -15.95
N ASN A 98 37.12 14.66 -15.28
CA ASN A 98 37.50 13.81 -14.13
C ASN A 98 37.01 12.35 -14.18
N LEU A 99 36.51 11.82 -15.31
CA LEU A 99 36.36 10.36 -15.42
C LEU A 99 37.67 9.73 -15.88
N ASP A 100 38.09 8.66 -15.20
CA ASP A 100 39.20 7.81 -15.65
C ASP A 100 38.90 7.33 -17.08
N HIS A 101 39.68 7.83 -18.03
CA HIS A 101 39.58 7.54 -19.45
C HIS A 101 39.56 6.03 -19.72
N GLN A 102 40.22 5.22 -18.88
CA GLN A 102 40.22 3.76 -19.01
C GLN A 102 38.86 3.13 -18.72
N VAL A 103 38.08 3.68 -17.79
CA VAL A 103 36.73 3.19 -17.47
C VAL A 103 35.77 3.49 -18.61
N LEU A 104 35.87 4.69 -19.20
CA LEU A 104 35.07 5.09 -20.36
C LEU A 104 35.36 4.22 -21.58
N GLU A 105 36.63 3.96 -21.89
CA GLU A 105 37.00 3.04 -22.98
C GLU A 105 36.45 1.63 -22.75
N ARG A 106 36.55 1.11 -21.52
CA ARG A 106 35.99 -0.20 -21.18
C ARG A 106 34.47 -0.24 -21.33
N LEU A 107 33.75 0.81 -20.94
CA LEU A 107 32.30 0.90 -21.11
C LEU A 107 31.90 1.00 -22.59
N VAL A 108 32.66 1.71 -23.42
CA VAL A 108 32.42 1.79 -24.87
C VAL A 108 32.64 0.44 -25.53
N VAL A 109 33.77 -0.23 -25.25
CA VAL A 109 34.06 -1.58 -25.76
C VAL A 109 33.00 -2.57 -25.29
N PHE A 110 32.57 -2.46 -24.03
CA PHE A 110 31.52 -3.30 -23.47
C PHE A 110 30.17 -3.07 -24.15
N ARG A 111 29.78 -1.81 -24.39
CA ARG A 111 28.55 -1.46 -25.14
C ARG A 111 28.57 -2.06 -26.54
N ASP A 112 29.68 -1.95 -27.26
CA ASP A 112 29.77 -2.46 -28.63
C ASP A 112 29.65 -3.99 -28.67
N LYS A 113 30.26 -4.70 -27.70
CA LYS A 113 30.02 -6.14 -27.51
C LYS A 113 28.54 -6.43 -27.22
N CYS A 114 27.88 -5.64 -26.37
CA CYS A 114 26.45 -5.81 -26.06
C CYS A 114 25.55 -5.56 -27.26
N ALA A 115 25.84 -4.53 -28.07
CA ALA A 115 25.11 -4.21 -29.28
C ALA A 115 25.24 -5.35 -30.31
N GLN A 116 26.43 -5.94 -30.46
CA GLN A 116 26.65 -7.11 -31.29
C GLN A 116 25.85 -8.33 -30.80
N LEU A 117 25.86 -8.62 -29.49
CA LEU A 117 25.06 -9.69 -28.91
C LEU A 117 23.56 -9.49 -29.15
N LYS A 118 23.07 -8.25 -29.08
CA LYS A 118 21.67 -7.91 -29.34
C LYS A 118 21.30 -8.04 -30.81
N LEU A 119 22.17 -7.63 -31.74
CA LEU A 119 21.97 -7.80 -33.18
C LEU A 119 21.89 -9.28 -33.58
N ASN A 120 22.63 -10.14 -32.87
CA ASN A 120 22.61 -11.58 -33.07
C ASN A 120 21.43 -12.28 -32.39
N SER A 121 20.55 -11.54 -31.69
CA SER A 121 19.35 -12.10 -31.06
C SER A 121 18.22 -12.27 -32.09
N PRO A 122 17.51 -13.41 -32.09
CA PRO A 122 16.42 -13.69 -33.04
C PRO A 122 15.21 -12.76 -32.91
N HIS A 123 15.12 -11.97 -31.83
CA HIS A 123 14.05 -11.00 -31.60
C HIS A 123 14.60 -9.60 -31.29
N PRO A 124 14.96 -8.77 -32.28
CA PRO A 124 15.56 -7.45 -32.07
C PRO A 124 14.67 -6.45 -31.30
N SER A 125 13.35 -6.69 -31.29
CA SER A 125 12.35 -5.89 -30.57
C SER A 125 12.03 -6.38 -29.14
N ARG A 126 12.47 -7.59 -28.75
CA ARG A 126 12.34 -8.12 -27.38
C ARG A 126 13.75 -8.35 -26.85
N PRO A 127 14.27 -7.53 -25.92
CA PRO A 127 15.68 -7.46 -25.62
C PRO A 127 16.12 -8.61 -24.69
N HIS A 128 15.75 -9.86 -25.00
CA HIS A 128 16.29 -11.04 -24.34
C HIS A 128 17.54 -11.46 -25.10
N ILE A 129 18.65 -11.64 -24.41
CA ILE A 129 19.85 -12.24 -24.98
C ILE A 129 19.69 -13.74 -24.80
N SER A 130 19.13 -14.40 -25.82
CA SER A 130 18.93 -15.85 -25.82
C SER A 130 20.24 -16.63 -25.94
N THR A 131 21.32 -15.96 -26.33
CA THR A 131 22.66 -16.54 -26.41
C THR A 131 23.31 -16.61 -25.02
N VAL A 132 24.05 -17.69 -24.79
CA VAL A 132 24.84 -17.83 -23.57
C VAL A 132 26.00 -16.85 -23.62
N VAL A 133 26.07 -15.96 -22.63
CA VAL A 133 27.15 -14.99 -22.44
C VAL A 133 28.33 -15.72 -21.79
N GLY A 134 29.48 -15.71 -22.45
CA GLY A 134 30.67 -16.39 -21.96
C GLY A 134 31.17 -15.84 -20.62
N SER A 135 31.80 -16.70 -19.81
CA SER A 135 32.30 -16.37 -18.46
C SER A 135 33.28 -15.18 -18.43
N ALA A 136 34.06 -14.97 -19.49
CA ALA A 136 34.94 -13.82 -19.63
C ALA A 136 34.16 -12.49 -19.61
N VAL A 137 33.00 -12.44 -20.27
CA VAL A 137 32.17 -11.23 -20.29
C VAL A 137 31.60 -10.94 -18.91
N TRP A 138 31.18 -11.95 -18.16
CA TRP A 138 30.74 -11.76 -16.76
C TRP A 138 31.86 -11.29 -15.85
N THR A 139 33.10 -11.71 -16.12
CA THR A 139 34.29 -11.21 -15.43
C THR A 139 34.54 -9.74 -15.76
N ASP A 140 34.39 -9.34 -17.02
CA ASP A 140 34.47 -7.94 -17.45
C ASP A 140 33.37 -7.09 -16.77
N VAL A 141 32.11 -7.58 -16.77
CA VAL A 141 30.98 -6.93 -16.07
C VAL A 141 31.30 -6.72 -14.60
N LYS A 142 31.79 -7.75 -13.92
CA LYS A 142 32.19 -7.68 -12.51
C LYS A 142 33.27 -6.60 -12.30
N ALA A 143 34.24 -6.51 -13.20
CA ALA A 143 35.29 -5.51 -13.11
C ALA A 143 34.75 -4.08 -13.25
N LEU A 144 33.68 -3.87 -14.02
CA LEU A 144 33.03 -2.56 -14.18
C LEU A 144 32.26 -2.11 -12.93
N PHE A 145 31.84 -3.04 -12.06
CA PHE A 145 31.26 -2.71 -10.76
C PHE A 145 32.32 -2.38 -9.69
N ARG A 146 33.62 -2.51 -9.97
CA ARG A 146 34.65 -2.26 -8.96
C ARG A 146 34.59 -0.79 -8.54
N PRO A 147 34.37 -0.52 -7.25
CA PRO A 147 34.47 0.81 -6.70
C PRO A 147 35.95 1.05 -6.46
N ASP A 148 36.60 1.78 -7.35
CA ASP A 148 37.91 2.33 -7.01
C ASP A 148 37.75 3.18 -5.75
N ALA A 149 38.67 2.96 -4.81
CA ALA A 149 38.57 3.42 -3.45
C ALA A 149 38.26 4.92 -3.39
N HIS A 150 37.23 5.26 -2.61
CA HIS A 150 36.85 6.60 -2.14
C HIS A 150 35.92 7.53 -2.92
N ASP A 151 35.60 7.32 -4.20
CA ASP A 151 34.87 8.39 -4.90
C ASP A 151 33.34 8.25 -4.96
N THR A 152 32.69 9.35 -4.55
CA THR A 152 31.28 9.71 -4.73
C THR A 152 30.67 9.13 -6.01
N LEU A 153 29.60 8.36 -5.88
CA LEU A 153 28.71 8.04 -7.01
C LEU A 153 28.15 9.36 -7.53
N THR A 154 28.71 9.87 -8.63
CA THR A 154 28.18 11.03 -9.35
C THR A 154 27.00 10.60 -10.21
N ALA A 155 26.13 11.54 -10.62
CA ALA A 155 25.01 11.27 -11.52
C ALA A 155 25.44 10.55 -12.82
N ILE A 156 26.64 10.86 -13.30
CA ILE A 156 27.28 10.22 -14.47
C ILE A 156 27.58 8.74 -14.23
N ARG A 157 28.09 8.38 -13.05
CA ARG A 157 28.33 6.98 -12.70
C ARG A 157 27.00 6.20 -12.60
N SER A 158 25.92 6.84 -12.17
CA SER A 158 24.59 6.21 -12.10
C SER A 158 24.03 5.82 -13.47
N GLU A 159 24.27 6.61 -14.52
CA GLU A 159 23.77 6.28 -15.87
C GLU A 159 24.49 5.06 -16.46
N GLY A 160 25.83 5.01 -16.39
CA GLY A 160 26.60 3.86 -16.85
C GLY A 160 26.31 2.57 -16.07
N LEU A 161 26.08 2.68 -14.75
CA LEU A 161 25.62 1.55 -13.94
C LEU A 161 24.20 1.11 -14.33
N GLY A 162 23.32 2.04 -14.70
CA GLY A 162 21.99 1.76 -15.23
C GLY A 162 22.05 0.93 -16.51
N ASP A 163 22.90 1.31 -17.45
CA ASP A 163 23.12 0.56 -18.70
C ASP A 163 23.65 -0.86 -18.44
N LEU A 164 24.58 -1.00 -17.49
CA LEU A 164 25.09 -2.30 -17.08
C LEU A 164 23.97 -3.18 -16.50
N CYS A 165 23.11 -2.61 -15.65
CA CYS A 165 21.95 -3.31 -15.10
C CYS A 165 20.96 -3.71 -16.20
N ILE A 166 20.71 -2.86 -17.21
CA ILE A 166 19.88 -3.21 -18.37
C ILE A 166 20.46 -4.42 -19.11
N PHE A 167 21.78 -4.43 -19.34
CA PHE A 167 22.44 -5.57 -19.99
C PHE A 167 22.24 -6.87 -19.18
N ILE A 168 22.49 -6.83 -17.87
CA ILE A 168 22.34 -7.99 -16.99
C ILE A 168 20.90 -8.48 -17.00
N ARG A 169 19.94 -7.58 -16.82
CA ARG A 169 18.50 -7.86 -16.86
C ARG A 169 18.09 -8.58 -18.13
N ASN A 170 18.57 -8.09 -19.27
CA ASN A 170 18.28 -8.63 -20.60
C ASN A 170 18.96 -9.99 -20.84
N SER A 171 20.16 -10.18 -20.29
CA SER A 171 20.94 -11.42 -20.39
C SER A 171 20.35 -12.55 -19.56
N ALA A 172 19.86 -12.24 -18.37
CA ALA A 172 19.30 -13.23 -17.44
C ALA A 172 17.85 -13.61 -17.76
N ALA A 173 17.11 -12.75 -18.44
CA ALA A 173 15.69 -12.96 -18.72
C ALA A 173 15.43 -14.27 -19.47
N MET A 174 14.75 -15.21 -18.80
CA MET A 174 14.40 -16.53 -19.33
C MET A 174 15.61 -17.36 -19.83
N ASN A 175 16.82 -17.09 -19.33
CA ASN A 175 18.04 -17.79 -19.75
C ASN A 175 18.82 -18.33 -18.55
N LYS A 176 18.57 -19.59 -18.19
CA LYS A 176 19.16 -20.23 -17.00
C LYS A 176 20.69 -20.24 -17.01
N ALA A 177 21.32 -20.49 -18.17
CA ALA A 177 22.78 -20.52 -18.27
C ALA A 177 23.41 -19.16 -17.95
N ASN A 178 22.78 -18.07 -18.40
CA ASN A 178 23.21 -16.71 -18.07
C ASN A 178 22.93 -16.35 -16.61
N GLN A 179 21.82 -16.81 -16.05
CA GLN A 179 21.52 -16.65 -14.62
C GLN A 179 22.59 -17.32 -13.75
N ASP A 180 22.92 -18.59 -14.04
CA ASP A 180 23.92 -19.35 -13.31
C ASP A 180 25.32 -18.71 -13.47
N SER A 181 25.67 -18.27 -14.68
CA SER A 181 26.96 -17.58 -14.93
C SER A 181 27.08 -16.24 -14.19
N ALA A 182 26.01 -15.45 -14.16
CA ALA A 182 25.98 -14.20 -13.41
C ALA A 182 26.10 -14.44 -11.90
N PHE A 183 25.45 -15.50 -11.40
CA PHE A 183 25.54 -15.93 -10.01
C PHE A 183 26.96 -16.37 -9.65
N ASP A 184 27.57 -17.26 -10.43
CA ASP A 184 28.93 -17.77 -10.20
C ASP A 184 29.99 -16.67 -10.29
N ALA A 185 29.76 -15.64 -11.13
CA ALA A 185 30.62 -14.45 -11.19
C ALA A 185 30.47 -13.53 -9.96
N GLY A 186 29.43 -13.72 -9.14
CA GLY A 186 29.14 -12.91 -7.95
C GLY A 186 28.47 -11.57 -8.27
N ILE A 187 27.76 -11.47 -9.40
CA ILE A 187 27.13 -10.21 -9.85
C ILE A 187 26.08 -9.70 -8.85
N LEU A 188 25.33 -10.60 -8.19
CA LEU A 188 24.30 -10.23 -7.23
C LEU A 188 24.82 -9.30 -6.13
N ALA A 189 25.97 -9.62 -5.54
CA ALA A 189 26.57 -8.82 -4.46
C ALA A 189 26.90 -7.39 -4.91
N TYR A 190 27.30 -7.21 -6.17
CA TYR A 190 27.56 -5.88 -6.72
C TYR A 190 26.27 -5.10 -7.00
N ILE A 191 25.22 -5.76 -7.50
CA ILE A 191 23.93 -5.09 -7.70
C ILE A 191 23.34 -4.67 -6.34
N SER A 192 23.35 -5.55 -5.33
CA SER A 192 22.92 -5.21 -3.96
C SER A 192 23.71 -4.02 -3.42
N ARG A 193 25.04 -4.00 -3.61
CA ARG A 193 25.89 -2.88 -3.20
C ARG A 193 25.54 -1.58 -3.92
N VAL A 194 25.25 -1.62 -5.22
CA VAL A 194 24.82 -0.43 -5.98
C VAL A 194 23.51 0.11 -5.43
N ILE A 195 22.52 -0.76 -5.19
CA ILE A 195 21.24 -0.36 -4.59
C ILE A 195 21.47 0.29 -3.23
N HIS A 196 22.23 -0.37 -2.35
CA HIS A 196 22.59 0.19 -1.04
C HIS A 196 23.25 1.56 -1.16
N GLN A 197 24.27 1.70 -2.00
CA GLN A 197 25.01 2.96 -2.09
C GLN A 197 24.17 4.11 -2.67
N LEU A 198 23.28 3.83 -3.63
CA LEU A 198 22.42 4.84 -4.23
C LEU A 198 21.27 5.25 -3.30
N VAL A 199 20.70 4.29 -2.57
CA VAL A 199 19.56 4.55 -1.67
C VAL A 199 20.01 5.09 -0.30
N VAL A 200 21.04 4.51 0.33
CA VAL A 200 21.55 4.95 1.65
C VAL A 200 22.11 6.37 1.61
N ARG A 201 22.67 6.78 0.47
CA ARG A 201 23.19 8.15 0.30
C ARG A 201 22.12 9.15 -0.12
N GLU A 202 20.84 8.74 -0.11
CA GLU A 202 19.69 9.55 -0.51
C GLU A 202 19.93 10.28 -1.82
N ILE A 203 20.53 9.60 -2.81
CA ILE A 203 20.82 10.22 -4.10
C ILE A 203 19.50 10.28 -4.86
N THR A 204 18.81 11.41 -4.72
CA THR A 204 17.47 11.66 -5.28
C THR A 204 17.49 12.08 -6.74
N CYS A 205 18.65 12.10 -7.41
CA CYS A 205 18.68 12.47 -8.82
C CYS A 205 17.94 11.44 -9.70
N PRO A 206 17.24 11.89 -10.77
CA PRO A 206 16.45 11.00 -11.62
C PRO A 206 17.25 9.82 -12.20
N GLU A 207 18.54 10.03 -12.47
CA GLU A 207 19.46 9.03 -13.03
C GLU A 207 19.74 7.91 -12.03
N ALA A 208 19.97 8.25 -10.76
CA ALA A 208 20.15 7.27 -9.69
C ALA A 208 18.88 6.45 -9.46
N MET A 209 17.72 7.10 -9.41
CA MET A 209 16.43 6.42 -9.24
C MET A 209 16.13 5.46 -10.41
N LYS A 210 16.47 5.84 -11.65
CA LYS A 210 16.40 4.95 -12.82
C LYS A 210 17.37 3.78 -12.69
N CYS A 211 18.62 4.03 -12.28
CA CYS A 211 19.61 2.98 -12.05
C CYS A 211 19.12 1.95 -11.04
N VAL A 212 18.56 2.39 -9.90
CA VAL A 212 17.98 1.50 -8.87
C VAL A 212 16.84 0.66 -9.46
N SER A 213 15.98 1.26 -10.29
CA SER A 213 14.89 0.53 -10.95
C SER A 213 15.41 -0.56 -11.91
N PHE A 214 16.46 -0.26 -12.69
CA PHE A 214 17.09 -1.26 -13.56
C PHE A 214 17.83 -2.34 -12.78
N ALA A 215 18.48 -1.98 -11.68
CA ALA A 215 19.14 -2.92 -10.77
C ALA A 215 18.13 -3.90 -10.14
N ALA A 216 17.00 -3.40 -9.65
CA ALA A 216 15.92 -4.22 -9.11
C ALA A 216 15.35 -5.21 -10.15
N GLN A 217 15.11 -4.74 -11.38
CA GLN A 217 14.67 -5.61 -12.48
C GLN A 217 15.73 -6.64 -12.87
N ALA A 218 17.01 -6.26 -12.85
CA ALA A 218 18.11 -7.19 -13.13
C ALA A 218 18.11 -8.34 -12.12
N LEU A 219 18.04 -8.05 -10.82
CA LEU A 219 17.95 -9.07 -9.77
C LEU A 219 16.73 -9.97 -9.93
N SER A 220 15.56 -9.37 -10.15
CA SER A 220 14.32 -10.12 -10.39
C SER A 220 14.49 -11.10 -11.56
N ASN A 221 15.07 -10.68 -12.67
CA ASN A 221 15.30 -11.55 -13.84
C ASN A 221 16.40 -12.61 -13.62
N ILE A 222 17.45 -12.31 -12.85
CA ILE A 222 18.48 -13.30 -12.48
C ILE A 222 17.86 -14.41 -11.63
N ALA A 223 16.97 -14.06 -10.70
CA ALA A 223 16.34 -15.01 -9.79
C ALA A 223 15.14 -15.76 -10.41
N THR A 224 14.42 -15.15 -11.36
CA THR A 224 13.17 -15.71 -11.91
C THR A 224 13.37 -17.11 -12.51
N GLY A 225 12.65 -18.10 -11.96
CA GLY A 225 12.74 -19.50 -12.39
C GLY A 225 14.00 -20.24 -11.93
N ASN A 226 14.84 -19.63 -11.09
CA ASN A 226 16.08 -20.22 -10.60
C ASN A 226 16.09 -20.35 -9.07
N LYS A 227 15.53 -21.45 -8.56
CA LYS A 227 15.37 -21.72 -7.11
C LYS A 227 16.67 -21.66 -6.32
N LYS A 228 17.80 -22.08 -6.92
CA LYS A 228 19.13 -21.97 -6.28
C LYS A 228 19.48 -20.52 -5.95
N ILE A 229 19.27 -19.63 -6.92
CA ILE A 229 19.58 -18.20 -6.79
C ILE A 229 18.57 -17.52 -5.86
N GLN A 230 17.27 -17.82 -6.00
CA GLN A 230 16.22 -17.28 -5.13
C GLN A 230 16.52 -17.56 -3.65
N ARG A 231 16.82 -18.83 -3.34
CA ARG A 231 17.18 -19.25 -1.98
C ARG A 231 18.44 -18.56 -1.48
N SER A 232 19.51 -18.54 -2.28
CA SER A 232 20.76 -17.87 -1.89
C SER A 232 20.57 -16.37 -1.63
N LEU A 233 19.73 -15.69 -2.42
CA LEU A 233 19.42 -14.28 -2.23
C LEU A 233 18.64 -14.06 -0.92
N PHE A 234 17.60 -14.84 -0.67
CA PHE A 234 16.80 -14.76 0.55
C PHE A 234 17.61 -15.09 1.80
N GLU A 235 18.40 -16.18 1.79
CA GLU A 235 19.27 -16.55 2.91
C GLU A 235 20.31 -15.48 3.23
N THR A 236 20.78 -14.74 2.22
CA THR A 236 21.75 -13.65 2.43
C THR A 236 21.06 -12.39 2.97
N GLU A 237 19.96 -11.97 2.36
CA GLU A 237 19.26 -10.73 2.72
C GLU A 237 18.49 -10.85 4.04
N LEU A 238 18.03 -12.04 4.39
CA LEU A 238 17.24 -12.32 5.60
C LEU A 238 18.04 -13.08 6.66
N ALA A 239 19.37 -13.11 6.53
CA ALA A 239 20.25 -13.75 7.49
C ALA A 239 20.04 -13.15 8.90
N PRO A 240 20.16 -13.94 9.98
CA PRO A 240 20.09 -13.41 11.35
C PRO A 240 21.14 -12.32 11.66
N SER A 241 22.26 -12.31 10.92
CA SER A 241 23.29 -11.29 11.02
C SER A 241 23.00 -10.01 10.24
N ALA A 242 21.97 -10.00 9.39
CA ALA A 242 21.60 -8.83 8.61
C ALA A 242 20.93 -7.79 9.52
N SER A 243 21.23 -6.52 9.31
CA SER A 243 20.50 -5.45 9.99
C SER A 243 19.11 -5.32 9.36
N PRO A 244 18.02 -5.45 10.14
CA PRO A 244 16.66 -5.56 9.59
C PRO A 244 16.24 -4.45 8.63
N MET A 245 16.67 -3.21 8.89
CA MET A 245 16.37 -2.03 8.07
C MET A 245 17.47 -1.67 7.05
N ASN A 246 18.49 -2.52 6.92
CA ASN A 246 19.61 -2.32 6.01
C ASN A 246 19.78 -3.56 5.13
N THR A 247 18.66 -4.04 4.60
CA THR A 247 18.63 -5.05 3.53
C THR A 247 18.31 -4.37 2.22
N MET A 248 18.75 -4.94 1.11
CA MET A 248 18.40 -4.46 -0.21
C MET A 248 16.89 -4.51 -0.43
N ILE A 249 16.23 -5.57 0.03
CA ILE A 249 14.78 -5.75 -0.10
C ILE A 249 14.03 -4.59 0.59
N TRP A 250 14.44 -4.23 1.82
CA TRP A 250 13.87 -3.10 2.54
C TRP A 250 13.99 -1.80 1.75
N TYR A 251 15.17 -1.48 1.24
CA TYR A 251 15.41 -0.25 0.47
C TYR A 251 14.61 -0.20 -0.84
N LEU A 252 14.44 -1.33 -1.50
CA LEU A 252 13.66 -1.40 -2.74
C LEU A 252 12.17 -1.18 -2.47
N LEU A 253 11.61 -1.71 -1.38
CA LEU A 253 10.22 -1.48 -0.99
C LEU A 253 9.96 -0.06 -0.47
N ALA A 254 10.94 0.54 0.21
CA ALA A 254 10.87 1.93 0.66
C ALA A 254 11.01 2.95 -0.49
N SER A 255 11.14 2.50 -1.74
CA SER A 255 11.27 3.39 -2.89
C SER A 255 9.95 4.11 -3.21
N VAL A 256 10.04 5.39 -3.55
CA VAL A 256 8.92 6.17 -4.09
C VAL A 256 8.55 5.77 -5.53
N ASN A 257 9.35 4.92 -6.17
CA ASN A 257 9.14 4.50 -7.56
C ASN A 257 8.36 3.18 -7.63
N SER A 258 7.11 3.25 -8.10
CA SER A 258 6.23 2.08 -8.23
C SER A 258 6.81 0.95 -9.09
N LYS A 259 7.65 1.24 -10.10
CA LYS A 259 8.31 0.21 -10.92
C LYS A 259 9.40 -0.53 -10.15
N THR A 260 10.08 0.16 -9.23
CA THR A 260 11.06 -0.47 -8.32
C THR A 260 10.34 -1.37 -7.33
N ASN A 261 9.26 -0.89 -6.73
CA ASN A 261 8.43 -1.66 -5.80
C ASN A 261 7.88 -2.92 -6.49
N MET A 262 7.33 -2.77 -7.70
CA MET A 262 6.83 -3.89 -8.50
C MET A 262 7.92 -4.94 -8.77
N ALA A 263 9.11 -4.52 -9.20
CA ALA A 263 10.22 -5.45 -9.46
C ALA A 263 10.65 -6.20 -8.20
N CYS A 264 10.66 -5.52 -7.05
CA CYS A 264 10.96 -6.11 -5.74
C CYS A 264 9.88 -7.10 -5.30
N LEU A 265 8.60 -6.74 -5.40
CA LEU A 265 7.48 -7.60 -5.06
C LEU A 265 7.43 -8.85 -5.94
N VAL A 266 7.69 -8.72 -7.25
CA VAL A 266 7.80 -9.88 -8.15
C VAL A 266 8.98 -10.77 -7.77
N LEU A 267 10.13 -10.19 -7.36
CA LEU A 267 11.27 -10.96 -6.85
C LEU A 267 10.89 -11.71 -5.57
N ILE A 268 10.21 -11.06 -4.62
CA ILE A 268 9.74 -11.68 -3.38
C ILE A 268 8.78 -12.82 -3.69
N LEU A 269 7.70 -12.53 -4.44
CA LEU A 269 6.67 -13.50 -4.82
C LEU A 269 7.28 -14.71 -5.50
N ASN A 270 8.14 -14.52 -6.49
CA ASN A 270 8.78 -15.63 -7.20
C ASN A 270 9.68 -16.49 -6.30
N SER A 271 10.21 -15.91 -5.22
CA SER A 271 11.08 -16.60 -4.27
C SER A 271 10.31 -17.40 -3.23
N ILE A 272 9.16 -16.90 -2.78
CA ILE A 272 8.31 -17.58 -1.77
C ILE A 272 7.25 -18.50 -2.37
N LYS A 273 6.85 -18.27 -3.63
CA LYS A 273 5.79 -19.04 -4.29
C LYS A 273 6.15 -20.52 -4.34
N ASP A 274 5.25 -21.33 -3.78
CA ASP A 274 5.37 -22.77 -3.63
C ASP A 274 6.67 -23.22 -2.90
N ASP A 275 7.24 -22.35 -2.05
CA ASP A 275 8.46 -22.61 -1.27
C ASP A 275 8.22 -22.25 0.20
N LEU A 276 7.71 -23.22 0.96
CA LEU A 276 7.41 -23.05 2.39
C LEU A 276 8.67 -22.64 3.20
N PRO A 277 9.85 -23.26 3.05
CA PRO A 277 11.06 -22.81 3.75
C PRO A 277 11.42 -21.34 3.48
N ALA A 278 11.26 -20.86 2.25
CA ALA A 278 11.53 -19.46 1.93
C ALA A 278 10.47 -18.51 2.55
N THR A 279 9.22 -18.95 2.60
CA THR A 279 8.12 -18.22 3.24
C THR A 279 8.30 -18.16 4.76
N GLU A 280 8.72 -19.26 5.39
CA GLU A 280 9.08 -19.32 6.81
C GLU A 280 10.27 -18.39 7.12
N LEU A 281 11.33 -18.42 6.31
CA LEU A 281 12.46 -17.51 6.46
C LEU A 281 12.04 -16.04 6.37
N LEU A 282 11.14 -15.71 5.44
CA LEU A 282 10.56 -14.36 5.31
C LEU A 282 9.75 -13.97 6.55
N CYS A 283 9.02 -14.87 7.18
CA CYS A 283 8.12 -14.52 8.28
C CYS A 283 8.76 -14.66 9.67
N GLN A 284 9.84 -15.43 9.80
CA GLN A 284 10.48 -15.72 11.09
C GLN A 284 11.77 -14.93 11.32
N SER A 285 12.42 -14.42 10.27
CA SER A 285 13.58 -13.53 10.42
C SER A 285 13.15 -12.12 10.83
N ASP A 286 13.99 -11.42 11.61
CA ASP A 286 13.71 -10.04 12.04
C ASP A 286 13.59 -9.09 10.84
N ALA A 287 14.49 -9.22 9.85
CA ALA A 287 14.44 -8.45 8.61
C ALA A 287 13.20 -8.76 7.79
N GLY A 288 12.84 -10.05 7.68
CA GLY A 288 11.71 -10.48 6.88
C GLY A 288 10.37 -10.04 7.48
N ARG A 289 10.21 -10.06 8.82
CA ARG A 289 9.01 -9.51 9.49
C ARG A 289 8.79 -8.04 9.17
N LEU A 290 9.86 -7.23 9.17
CA LEU A 290 9.76 -5.83 8.75
C LEU A 290 9.35 -5.69 7.28
N VAL A 291 9.92 -6.51 6.40
CA VAL A 291 9.54 -6.55 4.98
C VAL A 291 8.05 -6.86 4.81
N VAL A 292 7.52 -7.89 5.49
CA VAL A 292 6.10 -8.23 5.39
C VAL A 292 5.22 -7.15 6.02
N SER A 293 5.63 -6.56 7.13
CA SER A 293 4.92 -5.43 7.73
C SER A 293 4.81 -4.25 6.75
N LYS A 294 5.91 -3.93 6.03
CA LYS A 294 5.90 -2.86 5.01
C LYS A 294 4.99 -3.21 3.83
N ILE A 295 4.95 -4.47 3.41
CA ILE A 295 4.03 -4.95 2.36
C ILE A 295 2.57 -4.79 2.82
N GLY A 296 2.28 -5.13 4.08
CA GLY A 296 0.97 -4.90 4.70
C GLY A 296 0.57 -3.43 4.70
N GLU A 297 1.45 -2.55 5.17
CA GLU A 297 1.25 -1.09 5.14
C GLU A 297 0.93 -0.60 3.71
N MET A 298 1.76 -0.98 2.73
CA MET A 298 1.56 -0.61 1.33
C MET A 298 0.26 -1.15 0.73
N PHE A 299 -0.21 -2.32 1.17
CA PHE A 299 -1.47 -2.90 0.73
C PHE A 299 -2.65 -2.08 1.27
N GLY A 300 -2.61 -1.74 2.56
CA GLY A 300 -3.65 -0.97 3.22
C GLY A 300 -3.73 0.48 2.75
N GLU A 301 -2.61 1.10 2.38
CA GLU A 301 -2.57 2.48 1.87
C GLU A 301 -3.05 2.59 0.42
N ASN A 302 -3.07 1.49 -0.32
CA ASN A 302 -3.46 1.50 -1.72
C ASN A 302 -4.97 1.37 -1.86
N GLU A 303 -5.65 2.50 -2.07
CA GLU A 303 -7.10 2.57 -2.27
C GLU A 303 -7.56 2.06 -3.65
N ASP A 304 -6.66 1.89 -4.62
CA ASP A 304 -6.98 1.42 -5.97
C ASP A 304 -6.96 -0.12 -6.05
N ASP A 305 -8.14 -0.70 -5.87
CA ASP A 305 -8.42 -2.14 -5.97
C ASP A 305 -8.05 -2.75 -7.33
N GLU A 306 -8.06 -1.95 -8.41
CA GLU A 306 -7.70 -2.44 -9.75
C GLU A 306 -6.21 -2.29 -10.05
N SER A 307 -5.42 -1.68 -9.15
CA SER A 307 -4.01 -1.44 -9.41
C SER A 307 -3.21 -2.75 -9.49
N GLU A 308 -2.35 -2.87 -10.51
CA GLU A 308 -1.41 -3.99 -10.64
C GLU A 308 -0.56 -4.16 -9.38
N LEU A 309 -0.21 -3.06 -8.71
CA LEU A 309 0.57 -3.08 -7.48
C LEU A 309 -0.18 -3.77 -6.34
N LYS A 310 -1.45 -3.42 -6.12
CA LYS A 310 -2.27 -4.04 -5.07
C LYS A 310 -2.49 -5.53 -5.32
N ASN A 311 -2.66 -5.93 -6.58
CA ASN A 311 -2.74 -7.35 -6.96
C ASN A 311 -1.48 -8.14 -6.60
N VAL A 312 -0.28 -7.60 -6.84
CA VAL A 312 0.97 -8.29 -6.49
C VAL A 312 1.22 -8.25 -4.97
N LEU A 313 0.88 -7.15 -4.29
CA LEU A 313 0.92 -7.08 -2.83
C LEU A 313 0.02 -8.17 -2.21
N TYR A 314 -1.23 -8.28 -2.67
CA TYR A 314 -2.14 -9.33 -2.24
C TYR A 314 -1.57 -10.72 -2.52
N ALA A 315 -1.02 -10.99 -3.70
CA ALA A 315 -0.45 -12.30 -4.02
C ALA A 315 0.70 -12.70 -3.09
N VAL A 316 1.52 -11.75 -2.62
CA VAL A 316 2.55 -12.02 -1.61
C VAL A 316 1.93 -12.32 -0.25
N LEU A 317 0.95 -11.51 0.18
CA LEU A 317 0.26 -11.71 1.46
C LEU A 317 -0.55 -13.01 1.50
N ASP A 318 -1.22 -13.37 0.40
CA ASP A 318 -1.95 -14.62 0.25
C ASP A 318 -1.03 -15.83 0.39
N GLN A 319 0.20 -15.78 -0.12
CA GLN A 319 1.20 -16.83 0.09
C GLN A 319 1.60 -16.96 1.56
N VAL A 320 1.74 -15.84 2.27
CA VAL A 320 2.05 -15.81 3.72
C VAL A 320 0.88 -16.36 4.55
N ILE A 321 -0.34 -15.93 4.22
CA ILE A 321 -1.59 -16.34 4.89
C ILE A 321 -1.84 -17.83 4.67
N SER A 322 -1.76 -18.29 3.42
CA SER A 322 -1.94 -19.70 3.03
C SER A 322 -0.89 -20.62 3.64
N ALA A 323 0.33 -20.12 3.90
CA ALA A 323 1.38 -20.86 4.60
C ALA A 323 1.23 -20.86 6.14
N GLY A 324 0.18 -20.22 6.69
CA GLY A 324 -0.04 -20.12 8.13
C GLY A 324 1.01 -19.28 8.87
N GLN A 325 1.72 -18.39 8.16
CA GLN A 325 2.84 -17.62 8.71
C GLN A 325 2.46 -16.23 9.24
N LEU A 326 1.15 -15.97 9.42
CA LEU A 326 0.66 -14.72 9.99
C LEU A 326 0.99 -14.53 11.50
N PRO A 327 0.92 -15.55 12.38
CA PRO A 327 1.15 -15.38 13.81
C PRO A 327 2.53 -14.78 14.18
N PRO A 328 3.66 -15.20 13.57
CA PRO A 328 4.96 -14.57 13.82
C PRO A 328 5.04 -13.07 13.50
N ILE A 329 4.16 -12.57 12.63
CA ILE A 329 4.22 -11.21 12.09
C ILE A 329 3.35 -10.26 12.90
N ILE A 330 2.08 -10.62 13.10
CA ILE A 330 1.15 -9.83 13.90
C ILE A 330 1.54 -9.91 15.38
N GLY A 331 2.13 -11.02 15.82
CA GLY A 331 2.42 -11.24 17.23
C GLY A 331 1.14 -11.21 18.07
N ASN A 332 1.25 -10.71 19.29
CA ASN A 332 0.11 -10.60 20.18
C ASN A 332 -0.57 -9.24 20.10
N GLU A 333 0.07 -8.18 19.59
CA GLU A 333 -0.44 -6.80 19.56
C GLU A 333 -0.48 -6.28 18.13
N VAL A 334 -1.62 -5.75 17.68
CA VAL A 334 -1.70 -5.09 16.35
C VAL A 334 -1.13 -3.70 16.45
N SER A 335 -0.08 -3.45 15.68
CA SER A 335 0.40 -2.11 15.40
C SER A 335 -0.38 -1.50 14.23
N VAL A 336 -0.38 -0.16 14.15
CA VAL A 336 -1.06 0.58 13.06
C VAL A 336 -0.54 0.11 11.70
N GLU A 337 0.74 -0.21 11.59
CA GLU A 337 1.37 -0.61 10.34
C GLU A 337 0.90 -1.98 9.83
N GLN A 338 0.15 -2.74 10.64
CA GLN A 338 -0.29 -4.10 10.33
C GLN A 338 -1.75 -4.17 9.85
N TYR A 339 -2.51 -3.06 9.78
CA TYR A 339 -3.93 -3.14 9.38
C TYR A 339 -4.12 -3.71 7.96
N GLY A 340 -3.21 -3.41 7.03
CA GLY A 340 -3.31 -3.96 5.68
C GLY A 340 -3.06 -5.47 5.61
N LEU A 341 -2.40 -6.06 6.61
CA LEU A 341 -2.34 -7.54 6.74
C LEU A 341 -3.71 -8.12 7.12
N LEU A 342 -4.45 -7.43 7.99
CA LEU A 342 -5.82 -7.82 8.36
C LEU A 342 -6.77 -7.64 7.17
N ASP A 343 -6.62 -6.56 6.40
CA ASP A 343 -7.41 -6.33 5.21
C ASP A 343 -7.19 -7.42 4.14
N ALA A 344 -5.94 -7.82 3.93
CA ALA A 344 -5.60 -8.95 3.07
C ALA A 344 -6.19 -10.28 3.60
N LEU A 345 -6.18 -10.50 4.92
CA LEU A 345 -6.82 -11.67 5.54
C LEU A 345 -8.33 -11.69 5.30
N GLY A 346 -9.00 -10.54 5.29
CA GLY A 346 -10.43 -10.44 4.97
C GLY A 346 -10.77 -10.85 3.53
N SER A 347 -9.80 -10.75 2.63
CA SER A 347 -9.93 -11.17 1.23
C SER A 347 -9.57 -12.65 0.99
N ALA A 348 -9.03 -13.34 1.99
CA ALA A 348 -8.57 -14.71 1.87
C ALA A 348 -9.73 -15.71 1.66
N ALA A 349 -9.49 -16.74 0.85
CA ALA A 349 -10.53 -17.73 0.49
C ALA A 349 -10.96 -18.62 1.66
N ALA A 350 -10.09 -18.85 2.64
CA ALA A 350 -10.37 -19.68 3.80
C ALA A 350 -9.65 -19.15 5.04
N ILE A 351 -10.34 -19.18 6.18
CA ILE A 351 -9.82 -18.73 7.47
C ILE A 351 -9.56 -19.94 8.37
N THR A 352 -8.38 -19.99 8.98
CA THR A 352 -7.91 -21.09 9.85
C THR A 352 -8.22 -20.81 11.32
N LEU A 353 -8.16 -21.86 12.16
CA LEU A 353 -8.34 -21.73 13.61
C LEU A 353 -7.32 -20.77 14.25
N ASP A 354 -6.07 -20.80 13.81
CA ASP A 354 -5.03 -19.90 14.34
C ASP A 354 -5.31 -18.44 13.96
N GLN A 355 -5.87 -18.20 12.78
CA GLN A 355 -6.30 -16.86 12.39
C GLN A 355 -7.50 -16.39 13.23
N ILE A 356 -8.46 -17.26 13.55
CA ILE A 356 -9.56 -16.94 14.49
C ILE A 356 -9.02 -16.59 15.88
N ARG A 357 -8.00 -17.30 16.36
CA ARG A 357 -7.33 -17.01 17.65
C ARG A 357 -6.66 -15.64 17.66
N ILE A 358 -5.99 -15.29 16.56
CA ILE A 358 -5.41 -13.95 16.38
C ILE A 358 -6.54 -12.91 16.42
N ILE A 359 -7.57 -13.05 15.57
CA ILE A 359 -8.73 -12.14 15.52
C ILE A 359 -9.36 -11.94 16.91
N THR A 360 -9.53 -13.02 17.68
CA THR A 360 -10.07 -12.96 19.03
C THR A 360 -9.19 -12.15 19.98
N THR A 361 -7.88 -12.41 19.95
CA THR A 361 -6.90 -11.69 20.78
C THR A 361 -6.94 -10.18 20.48
N LEU A 362 -7.01 -9.84 19.19
CA LEU A 362 -7.06 -8.45 18.73
C LEU A 362 -8.35 -7.73 19.11
N LEU A 363 -9.50 -8.43 19.04
CA LEU A 363 -10.76 -7.88 19.53
C LEU A 363 -10.70 -7.58 21.03
N ALA A 364 -10.12 -8.48 21.83
CA ALA A 364 -9.96 -8.26 23.27
C ALA A 364 -9.03 -7.09 23.59
N GLN A 365 -8.02 -6.84 22.76
CA GLN A 365 -7.14 -5.67 22.89
C GLN A 365 -7.83 -4.37 22.52
N ILE A 366 -8.60 -4.36 21.42
CA ILE A 366 -9.43 -3.22 21.04
C ILE A 366 -10.42 -2.90 22.16
N GLU A 367 -11.03 -3.93 22.76
CA GLU A 367 -11.90 -3.76 23.91
C GLU A 367 -11.17 -3.09 25.08
N ALA A 368 -10.00 -3.60 25.46
CA ALA A 368 -9.20 -3.03 26.55
C ALA A 368 -8.76 -1.59 26.27
N LEU A 369 -8.35 -1.29 25.04
CA LEU A 369 -7.96 0.05 24.61
C LEU A 369 -9.12 1.03 24.65
N LEU A 370 -10.30 0.61 24.17
CA LEU A 370 -11.51 1.42 24.19
C LEU A 370 -11.99 1.68 25.62
N VAL A 371 -11.88 0.70 26.52
CA VAL A 371 -12.13 0.89 27.96
C VAL A 371 -11.16 1.92 28.53
N ASP A 372 -9.86 1.84 28.23
CA ASP A 372 -8.88 2.82 28.72
C ASP A 372 -9.15 4.24 28.19
N ILE A 373 -9.54 4.36 26.92
CA ILE A 373 -9.92 5.65 26.30
C ILE A 373 -11.13 6.26 26.99
N TRP A 374 -12.19 5.48 27.24
CA TRP A 374 -13.46 5.99 27.77
C TRP A 374 -13.53 6.09 29.29
N GLU A 375 -12.89 5.17 30.02
CA GLU A 375 -13.00 5.09 31.48
C GLU A 375 -11.82 5.75 32.21
N VAL A 376 -10.60 5.71 31.64
CA VAL A 376 -9.38 6.05 32.38
C VAL A 376 -8.79 7.41 31.97
N THR A 377 -8.66 7.66 30.68
CA THR A 377 -7.66 8.66 30.25
C THR A 377 -8.21 10.02 29.83
N CYS A 378 -9.46 10.16 29.38
CA CYS A 378 -9.90 11.38 28.66
C CYS A 378 -8.85 11.86 27.63
N ARG A 379 -8.02 10.94 27.09
CA ARG A 379 -6.84 11.30 26.29
C ARG A 379 -7.24 11.52 24.84
N GLY A 380 -6.43 12.35 24.19
CA GLY A 380 -6.64 12.87 22.85
C GLY A 380 -6.91 11.80 21.80
N MET A 381 -7.60 12.25 20.75
CA MET A 381 -8.30 11.48 19.73
C MET A 381 -7.42 10.66 18.77
N ASP A 382 -6.09 10.69 18.91
CA ASP A 382 -5.18 10.06 17.96
C ASP A 382 -5.30 8.52 17.97
N GLY A 383 -5.43 7.89 19.14
CA GLY A 383 -5.62 6.44 19.24
C GLY A 383 -6.94 5.92 18.67
N VAL A 384 -7.94 6.80 18.47
CA VAL A 384 -9.26 6.39 17.94
C VAL A 384 -9.19 6.11 16.44
N VAL A 385 -8.31 6.79 15.70
CA VAL A 385 -8.15 6.59 14.26
C VAL A 385 -7.61 5.19 13.97
N ASP A 386 -6.59 4.80 14.72
CA ASP A 386 -5.90 3.53 14.55
C ASP A 386 -6.79 2.37 15.00
N THR A 387 -7.46 2.55 16.15
CA THR A 387 -8.48 1.61 16.62
C THR A 387 -9.57 1.40 15.58
N HIS A 388 -10.04 2.47 14.94
CA HIS A 388 -11.07 2.37 13.90
C HIS A 388 -10.60 1.53 12.71
N ARG A 389 -9.40 1.74 12.16
CA ARG A 389 -8.92 0.97 10.99
C ARG A 389 -8.79 -0.53 11.31
N SER A 390 -8.11 -0.86 12.40
CA SER A 390 -7.94 -2.26 12.83
C SER A 390 -9.29 -2.91 13.12
N PHE A 391 -10.21 -2.18 13.76
CA PHE A 391 -11.52 -2.71 14.09
C PHE A 391 -12.40 -2.91 12.84
N SER A 392 -12.38 -1.97 11.89
CA SER A 392 -13.07 -2.13 10.59
C SER A 392 -12.61 -3.38 9.85
N ALA A 393 -11.30 -3.65 9.81
CA ALA A 393 -10.76 -4.85 9.18
C ALA A 393 -11.25 -6.12 9.87
N LEU A 394 -11.19 -6.19 11.21
CA LEU A 394 -11.68 -7.34 11.97
C LEU A 394 -13.18 -7.56 11.79
N VAL A 395 -13.98 -6.50 11.82
CA VAL A 395 -15.42 -6.55 11.58
C VAL A 395 -15.73 -7.03 10.16
N SER A 396 -14.96 -6.61 9.16
CA SER A 396 -15.09 -7.10 7.78
C SER A 396 -14.81 -8.60 7.67
N ILE A 397 -13.69 -9.06 8.28
CA ILE A 397 -13.35 -10.49 8.35
C ILE A 397 -14.46 -11.28 9.02
N LEU A 398 -14.91 -10.86 10.20
CA LEU A 398 -15.95 -11.55 10.98
C LEU A 398 -17.31 -11.53 10.28
N GLY A 399 -17.62 -10.45 9.58
CA GLY A 399 -18.80 -10.37 8.72
C GLY A 399 -18.76 -11.46 7.67
N THR A 400 -17.63 -11.59 6.97
CA THR A 400 -17.43 -12.62 5.95
C THR A 400 -17.50 -14.04 6.54
N VAL A 401 -16.82 -14.29 7.67
CA VAL A 401 -16.86 -15.59 8.36
C VAL A 401 -18.27 -15.97 8.78
N THR A 402 -19.05 -15.05 9.31
CA THR A 402 -20.40 -15.35 9.78
C THR A 402 -21.43 -15.43 8.65
N GLU A 403 -21.21 -14.74 7.54
CA GLU A 403 -22.10 -14.73 6.38
C GLU A 403 -21.87 -15.94 5.46
N LEU A 404 -20.62 -16.32 5.23
CA LEU A 404 -20.24 -17.40 4.30
C LEU A 404 -19.76 -18.68 5.00
N GLY A 405 -19.43 -18.61 6.29
CA GLY A 405 -18.93 -19.75 7.04
C GLY A 405 -20.00 -20.80 7.31
N ASP A 406 -19.55 -22.04 7.48
CA ASP A 406 -20.40 -23.14 7.88
C ASP A 406 -20.61 -23.20 9.40
N ALA A 407 -21.36 -24.22 9.85
CA ALA A 407 -21.59 -24.44 11.27
C ALA A 407 -20.29 -24.69 12.06
N SER A 408 -19.26 -25.29 11.41
CA SER A 408 -17.97 -25.54 12.04
C SER A 408 -17.22 -24.24 12.32
N MET A 409 -17.20 -23.30 11.36
CA MET A 409 -16.62 -21.97 11.55
C MET A 409 -17.31 -21.23 12.71
N THR A 410 -18.64 -21.28 12.74
CA THR A 410 -19.41 -20.64 13.81
C THR A 410 -19.11 -21.25 15.18
N SER A 411 -19.00 -22.58 15.29
CA SER A 411 -18.58 -23.24 16.54
C SER A 411 -17.17 -22.84 16.97
N MET A 412 -16.22 -22.65 16.03
CA MET A 412 -14.90 -22.11 16.39
C MET A 412 -14.97 -20.70 16.98
N LEU A 413 -15.84 -19.82 16.46
CA LEU A 413 -16.04 -18.48 17.05
C LEU A 413 -16.56 -18.54 18.49
N VAL A 414 -17.41 -19.53 18.80
CA VAL A 414 -17.88 -19.79 20.16
C VAL A 414 -16.74 -20.30 21.05
N GLU A 415 -16.04 -21.35 20.60
CA GLU A 415 -14.97 -22.02 21.35
C GLU A 415 -13.79 -21.07 21.66
N GLN A 416 -13.44 -20.21 20.71
CA GLN A 416 -12.39 -19.22 20.89
C GLN A 416 -12.89 -17.97 21.64
N LYS A 417 -14.14 -17.93 22.09
CA LYS A 417 -14.75 -16.78 22.79
C LYS A 417 -14.79 -15.50 21.96
N THR A 418 -14.65 -15.58 20.64
CA THR A 418 -14.73 -14.43 19.72
C THR A 418 -16.09 -13.73 19.87
N LEU A 419 -17.18 -14.50 19.99
CA LEU A 419 -18.52 -13.96 20.22
C LEU A 419 -18.67 -13.26 21.57
N HIS A 420 -17.93 -13.70 22.60
CA HIS A 420 -17.95 -12.99 23.89
C HIS A 420 -17.33 -11.60 23.76
N SER A 421 -16.20 -11.49 23.06
CA SER A 421 -15.56 -10.20 22.78
C SER A 421 -16.45 -9.29 21.94
N ILE A 422 -17.14 -9.83 20.93
CA ILE A 422 -18.11 -9.08 20.12
C ILE A 422 -19.26 -8.52 20.97
N VAL A 423 -19.86 -9.34 21.85
CA VAL A 423 -20.97 -8.89 22.72
C VAL A 423 -20.49 -7.84 23.73
N ARG A 424 -19.31 -8.04 24.34
CA ARG A 424 -18.71 -7.07 25.27
C ARG A 424 -18.41 -5.73 24.58
N LEU A 425 -17.82 -5.77 23.38
CA LEU A 425 -17.59 -4.58 22.56
C LEU A 425 -18.89 -3.87 22.23
N LEU A 426 -19.93 -4.58 21.80
CA LEU A 426 -21.24 -3.98 21.56
C LEU A 426 -21.79 -3.31 22.82
N GLY A 427 -21.62 -3.92 24.00
CA GLY A 427 -22.04 -3.37 25.28
C GLY A 427 -21.31 -2.08 25.63
N LEU A 428 -20.00 -2.06 25.42
CA LEU A 428 -19.14 -0.89 25.63
C LEU A 428 -19.54 0.25 24.68
N LEU A 429 -19.70 -0.05 23.38
CA LEU A 429 -20.18 0.92 22.40
C LEU A 429 -21.57 1.43 22.76
N ASN A 430 -22.47 0.58 23.25
CA ASN A 430 -23.81 0.98 23.65
C ASN A 430 -23.81 2.00 24.77
N ARG A 431 -22.96 1.78 25.79
CA ARG A 431 -22.83 2.66 26.95
C ARG A 431 -22.28 4.04 26.58
N HIS A 432 -21.30 4.11 25.69
CA HIS A 432 -20.52 5.33 25.46
C HIS A 432 -20.90 6.09 24.19
N LEU A 433 -21.51 5.44 23.19
CA LEU A 433 -21.97 6.11 21.98
C LEU A 433 -23.47 6.38 22.04
N PRO A 434 -23.93 7.54 21.54
CA PRO A 434 -25.35 7.87 21.51
C PRO A 434 -26.16 6.85 20.70
N ARG A 435 -27.45 6.76 21.01
CA ARG A 435 -28.41 5.94 20.27
C ARG A 435 -28.65 6.56 18.88
N ILE A 436 -28.70 5.74 17.83
CA ILE A 436 -28.87 6.21 16.46
C ILE A 436 -30.35 6.58 16.25
N GLU A 437 -30.68 7.87 16.25
CA GLU A 437 -32.04 8.33 16.04
C GLU A 437 -32.41 8.43 14.54
N ARG A 438 -31.47 8.75 13.64
CA ARG A 438 -31.66 8.64 12.17
C ARG A 438 -30.31 8.52 11.49
N ALA A 439 -30.02 7.34 10.91
CA ALA A 439 -28.77 7.09 10.18
C ALA A 439 -28.49 8.18 9.10
N SER A 440 -29.54 8.62 8.39
CA SER A 440 -29.46 9.62 7.33
C SER A 440 -29.12 11.05 7.77
N GLU A 441 -29.53 11.47 8.98
CA GLU A 441 -29.25 12.84 9.47
C GLU A 441 -27.82 12.95 10.02
N GLN A 442 -27.25 11.84 10.48
CA GLN A 442 -25.88 11.80 11.00
C GLN A 442 -24.84 11.47 9.93
N GLU A 443 -25.19 10.68 8.91
CA GLU A 443 -24.40 10.58 7.66
C GLU A 443 -24.25 11.95 6.99
N ALA A 444 -25.32 12.75 6.98
CA ALA A 444 -25.28 14.14 6.48
C ALA A 444 -24.40 15.06 7.36
N ARG A 445 -24.34 14.84 8.68
CA ARG A 445 -23.47 15.58 9.61
C ARG A 445 -22.00 15.15 9.58
N ALA A 446 -21.74 13.85 9.36
CA ALA A 446 -20.42 13.31 9.12
C ALA A 446 -19.87 13.83 7.78
N ALA A 447 -20.71 13.91 6.75
CA ALA A 447 -20.37 14.52 5.47
C ALA A 447 -20.18 16.05 5.55
N SER A 448 -20.80 16.74 6.52
CA SER A 448 -20.66 18.19 6.72
C SER A 448 -19.48 18.59 7.63
N GLY A 449 -18.80 17.63 8.27
CA GLY A 449 -17.63 17.87 9.13
C GLY A 449 -17.94 18.53 10.48
N GLU A 450 -19.20 18.61 10.91
CA GLU A 450 -19.63 19.33 12.12
C GLU A 450 -19.65 18.50 13.42
N THR A 451 -19.47 17.19 13.35
CA THR A 451 -19.31 16.32 14.53
C THR A 451 -17.84 16.01 14.80
N ASP A 452 -17.47 15.87 16.07
CA ASP A 452 -16.14 15.41 16.47
C ASP A 452 -15.81 14.10 15.73
N SER A 453 -14.89 14.17 14.76
CA SER A 453 -14.80 13.22 13.64
C SER A 453 -14.49 11.78 14.04
N SER A 454 -14.09 11.56 15.29
CA SER A 454 -13.69 10.27 15.83
C SER A 454 -14.89 9.47 16.38
N VAL A 455 -15.84 10.11 17.06
CA VAL A 455 -17.09 9.46 17.51
C VAL A 455 -17.96 9.09 16.30
N ALA A 456 -17.96 9.96 15.29
CA ALA A 456 -18.58 9.73 13.99
C ALA A 456 -17.85 8.67 13.14
N ARG A 457 -16.73 8.10 13.59
CA ARG A 457 -16.09 6.94 12.93
C ARG A 457 -16.49 5.63 13.58
N LEU A 458 -16.69 5.62 14.90
CA LEU A 458 -17.08 4.41 15.65
C LEU A 458 -18.58 4.04 15.52
N PHE A 459 -19.40 4.93 14.96
CA PHE A 459 -20.87 4.79 14.96
C PHE A 459 -21.40 3.59 14.15
N MET A 460 -20.78 3.27 13.01
CA MET A 460 -21.23 2.14 12.17
C MET A 460 -20.90 0.79 12.79
N PHE A 461 -19.99 0.75 13.77
CA PHE A 461 -19.59 -0.50 14.39
C PHE A 461 -20.70 -1.16 15.21
N LYS A 462 -21.60 -0.41 15.84
CA LYS A 462 -22.78 -1.01 16.49
C LYS A 462 -23.60 -1.84 15.50
N ARG A 463 -23.89 -1.26 14.33
CA ARG A 463 -24.61 -1.92 13.24
C ARG A 463 -23.88 -3.18 12.77
N ASP A 464 -22.58 -3.07 12.55
CA ASP A 464 -21.82 -4.18 11.98
C ASP A 464 -21.62 -5.33 12.97
N LEU A 465 -21.41 -5.03 14.26
CA LEU A 465 -21.39 -6.05 15.32
C LEU A 465 -22.75 -6.75 15.46
N ILE A 466 -23.85 -6.00 15.42
CA ILE A 466 -25.20 -6.60 15.43
C ILE A 466 -25.36 -7.52 14.22
N ARG A 467 -24.95 -7.11 13.02
CA ARG A 467 -24.99 -7.95 11.81
C ARG A 467 -24.20 -9.25 12.00
N ILE A 468 -22.97 -9.19 12.51
CA ILE A 468 -22.14 -10.37 12.78
C ILE A 468 -22.83 -11.32 13.76
N ILE A 469 -23.35 -10.80 14.88
CA ILE A 469 -24.09 -11.58 15.86
C ILE A 469 -25.33 -12.23 15.21
N SER A 470 -26.05 -11.47 14.37
CA SER A 470 -27.25 -11.94 13.66
C SER A 470 -26.92 -13.17 12.83
N ASN A 471 -25.87 -13.05 12.01
CA ASN A 471 -25.44 -14.08 11.08
C ASN A 471 -25.00 -15.33 11.84
N ALA A 472 -24.17 -15.16 12.89
CA ALA A 472 -23.72 -16.28 13.73
C ALA A 472 -24.88 -17.00 14.45
N ALA A 473 -25.90 -16.26 14.88
CA ALA A 473 -27.04 -16.82 15.61
C ALA A 473 -28.11 -17.45 14.69
N HIS A 474 -28.06 -17.18 13.40
CA HIS A 474 -29.03 -17.68 12.44
C HIS A 474 -28.96 -19.23 12.34
N HIS A 475 -30.06 -19.90 12.66
CA HIS A 475 -30.15 -21.37 12.73
C HIS A 475 -29.10 -22.07 13.62
N ASN A 476 -28.45 -21.34 14.54
CA ASN A 476 -27.44 -21.89 15.42
C ASN A 476 -27.87 -21.81 16.89
N VAL A 477 -28.30 -22.95 17.44
CA VAL A 477 -28.80 -23.03 18.82
C VAL A 477 -27.71 -22.70 19.84
N GLN A 478 -26.48 -23.16 19.61
CA GLN A 478 -25.34 -22.90 20.50
C GLN A 478 -25.07 -21.40 20.65
N VAL A 479 -25.10 -20.66 19.53
CA VAL A 479 -24.93 -19.20 19.56
C VAL A 479 -26.14 -18.52 20.19
N GLN A 480 -27.36 -19.00 19.92
CA GLN A 480 -28.57 -18.44 20.54
C GLN A 480 -28.58 -18.62 22.07
N ASP A 481 -28.14 -19.78 22.57
CA ASP A 481 -27.95 -20.04 24.00
C ASP A 481 -26.92 -19.08 24.59
N LEU A 482 -25.76 -18.97 23.95
CA LEU A 482 -24.70 -18.06 24.40
C LEU A 482 -25.19 -16.60 24.47
N MET A 483 -25.96 -16.16 23.48
CA MET A 483 -26.52 -14.80 23.45
C MET A 483 -27.52 -14.55 24.58
N ARG A 484 -28.21 -15.57 25.08
CA ARG A 484 -29.06 -15.48 26.29
C ARG A 484 -28.21 -15.41 27.55
N GLU A 485 -27.15 -16.22 27.63
CA GLU A 485 -26.24 -16.26 28.78
C GLU A 485 -25.46 -14.95 28.98
N LEU A 486 -25.11 -14.27 27.87
CA LEU A 486 -24.35 -13.01 27.90
C LEU A 486 -25.23 -11.75 27.95
N ASP A 487 -26.55 -11.89 28.12
CA ASP A 487 -27.54 -10.81 27.94
C ASP A 487 -27.42 -10.07 26.59
N GLY A 488 -26.77 -10.71 25.61
CA GLY A 488 -26.55 -10.14 24.30
C GLY A 488 -27.85 -9.99 23.53
N LEU A 489 -28.87 -10.82 23.81
CA LEU A 489 -30.19 -10.66 23.21
C LEU A 489 -30.84 -9.34 23.63
N ALA A 490 -30.79 -8.99 24.92
CA ALA A 490 -31.29 -7.72 25.42
C ALA A 490 -30.53 -6.53 24.80
N LEU A 491 -29.21 -6.66 24.70
CA LEU A 491 -28.34 -5.64 24.10
C LEU A 491 -28.65 -5.39 22.63
N VAL A 492 -28.89 -6.44 21.83
CA VAL A 492 -29.28 -6.29 20.43
C VAL A 492 -30.66 -5.66 20.30
N LEU A 493 -31.62 -6.05 21.13
CA LEU A 493 -32.97 -5.48 21.13
C LEU A 493 -32.97 -3.98 21.48
N ASP A 494 -32.07 -3.51 22.34
CA ASP A 494 -31.93 -2.08 22.67
C ASP A 494 -31.59 -1.22 21.44
N HIS A 495 -30.93 -1.81 20.44
CA HIS A 495 -30.57 -1.15 19.20
C HIS A 495 -31.64 -1.25 18.11
N MET A 496 -32.69 -2.05 18.32
CA MET A 496 -33.78 -2.15 17.35
C MET A 496 -34.81 -1.06 17.59
N ARG A 497 -35.21 -0.40 16.50
CA ARG A 497 -36.55 0.18 16.43
C ARG A 497 -37.52 -0.95 16.21
N ILE A 498 -38.71 -0.88 16.82
CA ILE A 498 -39.77 -1.86 16.57
C ILE A 498 -40.14 -1.76 15.09
N ASP A 499 -39.53 -2.61 14.26
CA ASP A 499 -39.80 -2.77 12.83
C ASP A 499 -39.99 -4.27 12.58
N GLU A 500 -41.22 -4.65 12.27
CA GLU A 500 -41.65 -6.03 12.06
C GLU A 500 -40.95 -6.69 10.85
N ASN A 501 -40.32 -5.89 9.97
CA ASN A 501 -39.53 -6.37 8.84
C ASN A 501 -38.04 -6.49 9.15
N HIS A 502 -37.61 -6.23 10.38
CA HIS A 502 -36.20 -6.32 10.73
C HIS A 502 -35.73 -7.80 10.63
N PRO A 503 -34.67 -8.10 9.83
CA PRO A 503 -34.24 -9.49 9.56
C PRO A 503 -33.99 -10.32 10.82
N TYR A 504 -33.58 -9.67 11.90
CA TYR A 504 -33.31 -10.28 13.20
C TYR A 504 -34.58 -10.81 13.91
N ILE A 505 -35.73 -10.16 13.74
CA ILE A 505 -37.00 -10.64 14.30
C ILE A 505 -37.42 -11.92 13.59
N GLN A 506 -37.14 -12.04 12.28
CA GLN A 506 -37.61 -13.17 11.48
C GLN A 506 -36.79 -14.46 11.72
N GLY A 507 -35.49 -14.36 11.99
CA GLY A 507 -34.60 -15.52 12.13
C GLY A 507 -34.18 -15.90 13.55
N THR A 508 -33.91 -14.92 14.42
CA THR A 508 -33.21 -15.16 15.70
C THR A 508 -34.15 -15.19 16.89
N CYS A 509 -35.14 -14.30 16.95
CA CYS A 509 -36.03 -14.17 18.11
C CYS A 509 -37.20 -15.17 18.14
N ARG A 510 -37.46 -15.95 17.09
CA ARG A 510 -38.71 -16.75 16.96
C ARG A 510 -38.68 -18.15 17.58
N ASN A 511 -37.54 -18.60 18.12
CA ASN A 511 -37.56 -19.84 18.89
C ASN A 511 -38.23 -19.60 20.27
N GLN A 512 -38.84 -20.64 20.82
CA GLN A 512 -39.60 -20.52 22.07
C GLN A 512 -38.74 -20.02 23.23
N ALA A 513 -37.49 -20.47 23.34
CA ALA A 513 -36.58 -20.06 24.41
C ALA A 513 -36.27 -18.55 24.38
N ASN A 514 -36.16 -17.95 23.20
CA ASN A 514 -35.98 -16.50 23.03
C ASN A 514 -37.25 -15.73 23.36
N GLN A 515 -38.42 -16.25 22.97
CA GLN A 515 -39.70 -15.65 23.38
C GLN A 515 -39.87 -15.69 24.89
N ASP A 516 -39.51 -16.80 25.53
CA ASP A 516 -39.55 -16.96 26.99
C ASP A 516 -38.57 -16.00 27.68
N TYR A 517 -37.38 -15.77 27.12
CA TYR A 517 -36.44 -14.77 27.62
C TYR A 517 -37.02 -13.35 27.50
N VAL A 518 -37.52 -12.97 26.32
CA VAL A 518 -38.08 -11.64 26.06
C VAL A 518 -39.30 -11.37 26.95
N SER A 519 -40.14 -12.38 27.20
CA SER A 519 -41.31 -12.26 28.09
C SER A 519 -40.96 -11.89 29.54
N LYS A 520 -39.72 -12.14 29.97
CA LYS A 520 -39.22 -11.79 31.31
C LYS A 520 -38.62 -10.38 31.37
N MET A 521 -38.47 -9.70 30.24
CA MET A 521 -37.93 -8.35 30.20
C MET A 521 -39.00 -7.33 30.60
N SER A 522 -38.63 -6.35 31.42
CA SER A 522 -39.49 -5.22 31.79
C SER A 522 -39.30 -4.04 30.84
N ALA A 523 -40.39 -3.41 30.40
CA ALA A 523 -40.31 -2.14 29.69
C ALA A 523 -39.61 -1.09 30.58
N MET A 524 -38.59 -0.40 30.06
CA MET A 524 -37.87 0.64 30.82
C MET A 524 -38.67 1.95 30.84
N GLU A 525 -38.71 2.69 29.72
CA GLU A 525 -39.45 3.95 29.61
C GLU A 525 -39.88 4.19 28.16
N MET A 526 -40.96 4.95 27.96
CA MET A 526 -41.40 5.35 26.63
C MET A 526 -40.52 6.51 26.13
N ALA A 527 -39.91 6.33 24.95
CA ALA A 527 -39.13 7.39 24.32
C ALA A 527 -40.02 8.59 23.98
N HIS A 528 -39.57 9.80 24.32
CA HIS A 528 -40.28 11.03 24.04
C HIS A 528 -40.34 11.30 22.52
N ASP A 529 -41.54 11.37 21.94
CA ASP A 529 -41.72 11.73 20.52
C ASP A 529 -42.27 13.17 20.38
N PRO A 530 -41.44 14.13 19.90
CA PRO A 530 -41.87 15.51 19.65
C PRO A 530 -43.02 15.64 18.65
N GLN A 531 -43.26 14.64 17.81
CA GLN A 531 -44.37 14.63 16.85
C GLN A 531 -45.71 14.35 17.54
N LEU A 532 -45.73 13.46 18.54
CA LEU A 532 -46.92 13.19 19.35
C LEU A 532 -47.32 14.43 20.16
N GLU A 533 -46.32 15.13 20.71
CA GLU A 533 -46.54 16.38 21.45
C GLU A 533 -47.11 17.49 20.55
N LYS A 534 -46.58 17.62 19.32
CA LYS A 534 -47.14 18.53 18.30
C LYS A 534 -48.55 18.14 17.85
N ALA A 535 -48.87 16.85 17.88
CA ALA A 535 -50.20 16.34 17.56
C ALA A 535 -51.19 16.46 18.75
N GLY A 536 -50.74 16.91 19.93
CA GLY A 536 -51.58 17.04 21.12
C GLY A 536 -51.94 15.70 21.75
N VAL A 537 -51.10 14.69 21.57
CA VAL A 537 -51.38 13.31 21.98
C VAL A 537 -50.25 12.81 22.86
N ALA A 538 -50.60 12.11 23.93
CA ALA A 538 -49.66 11.43 24.81
C ALA A 538 -49.78 9.93 24.56
N ALA A 539 -48.64 9.25 24.49
CA ALA A 539 -48.61 7.80 24.53
C ALA A 539 -48.32 7.35 25.98
N THR A 540 -49.03 6.33 26.43
CA THR A 540 -48.88 5.69 27.75
C THR A 540 -48.65 4.19 27.57
N VAL A 541 -47.82 3.60 28.43
CA VAL A 541 -47.65 2.13 28.48
C VAL A 541 -48.51 1.61 29.62
N GLY A 542 -49.47 0.72 29.32
CA GLY A 542 -50.27 0.05 30.33
C GLY A 542 -49.46 -1.00 31.09
N ASP A 543 -49.99 -1.47 32.23
CA ASP A 543 -49.36 -2.51 33.06
C ASP A 543 -49.18 -3.85 32.31
N ASP A 544 -49.88 -4.04 31.19
CA ASP A 544 -49.75 -5.18 30.27
C ASP A 544 -48.67 -4.96 29.18
N GLY A 545 -47.93 -3.85 29.23
CA GLY A 545 -46.91 -3.47 28.26
C GLY A 545 -47.47 -2.91 26.94
N LYS A 546 -48.80 -2.75 26.80
CA LYS A 546 -49.38 -2.17 25.58
C LYS A 546 -49.26 -0.65 25.56
N VAL A 547 -48.91 -0.14 24.38
CA VAL A 547 -48.87 1.29 24.12
C VAL A 547 -50.28 1.76 23.75
N SER A 548 -50.85 2.64 24.57
CA SER A 548 -52.09 3.36 24.26
C SER A 548 -51.78 4.83 23.95
N ILE A 549 -52.56 5.40 23.05
CA ILE A 549 -52.45 6.79 22.63
C ILE A 549 -53.71 7.53 23.11
N SER A 550 -53.56 8.58 23.90
CA SER A 550 -54.65 9.38 24.45
C SER A 550 -54.40 10.87 24.23
N PRO A 551 -55.45 11.71 24.10
CA PRO A 551 -55.29 13.17 24.08
C PRO A 551 -54.45 13.63 25.28
N ALA A 552 -53.48 14.50 25.06
CA ALA A 552 -52.65 15.01 26.15
C ALA A 552 -53.52 15.84 27.10
N ASP A 553 -53.64 15.41 28.37
CA ASP A 553 -54.44 16.13 29.37
C ASP A 553 -53.93 17.56 29.56
N SER A 554 -54.87 18.51 29.55
CA SER A 554 -54.60 19.95 29.62
C SER A 554 -53.87 20.38 30.90
N GLU A 555 -53.98 19.61 31.98
CA GLU A 555 -53.23 19.80 33.23
C GLU A 555 -51.75 19.40 33.14
N ASP A 556 -51.40 18.38 32.35
CA ASP A 556 -50.01 17.92 32.22
C ASP A 556 -49.18 18.86 31.33
N ILE A 557 -49.82 19.45 30.31
CA ILE A 557 -49.24 20.53 29.51
C ILE A 557 -48.97 21.77 30.37
N ALA A 558 -49.87 22.09 31.32
CA ALA A 558 -49.74 23.22 32.22
C ALA A 558 -48.66 23.03 33.31
N LYS A 559 -48.48 21.81 33.82
CA LYS A 559 -47.41 21.47 34.78
C LYS A 559 -46.02 21.45 34.12
N LYS A 560 -45.90 20.94 32.89
CA LYS A 560 -44.61 20.89 32.17
C LYS A 560 -44.12 22.28 31.72
N ARG A 561 -45.02 23.17 31.27
CA ARG A 561 -44.67 24.58 30.95
C ARG A 561 -44.19 25.42 32.14
N ARG A 562 -44.41 24.98 33.38
CA ARG A 562 -43.90 25.65 34.60
C ARG A 562 -42.50 25.15 35.02
N ARG A 563 -41.97 24.12 34.36
CA ARG A 563 -40.66 23.51 34.68
C ARG A 563 -39.57 23.76 33.62
N SER A 564 -39.92 24.33 32.47
CA SER A 564 -38.99 24.96 31.51
C SER A 564 -38.79 26.42 31.87
#